data_AF-A0A9P0CFF4-F1
#
_entry.id   AF-A0A9P0CFF4-F1
#
_cell.length_a   1.000
_cell.length_b   1.000
_cell.length_c   1.000
_cell.angle_alpha   90.00
_cell.angle_beta   90.00
_cell.angle_gamma   90.00
#
_symmetry.space_group_name_H-M   'P 1'
#
loop_
_entity.id
_entity.type
_entity.pdbx_description
1 polymer ?
#
loop_
_entity_poly.entity_id
_entity_poly.type
_entity_poly.pdbx_seq_one_letter_code
_entity_poly.pdbx_strand_id
1 'polypeptide(L)'
;MRIQVFQKLIFRFLGTVYFKKGWKYPILVADMNEYNIQTLNKGRTRWTCRNYKKSKCNSIVYTYGKTVKILRHHNHAPTIERLDDPELISQKVNIIREEGRVVKRVNVDFLIEKLD
;
A
#
# COMPACT_ATOMS: atom_id res chain seq x y z
N MET A 1 -10.92 -1.63 -32.03
CA MET A 1 -10.32 -0.42 -31.43
C MET A 1 -10.61 -0.20 -29.93
N ARG A 2 -11.67 -0.77 -29.32
CA ARG A 2 -11.99 -0.62 -27.88
C ARG A 2 -11.07 -1.39 -26.91
N ILE A 3 -10.57 -2.56 -27.30
CA ILE A 3 -9.76 -3.44 -26.44
C ILE A 3 -8.37 -2.84 -26.15
N GLN A 4 -7.74 -2.19 -27.14
CA GLN A 4 -6.44 -1.54 -26.97
C GLN A 4 -6.50 -0.35 -25.99
N VAL A 5 -7.61 0.41 -25.97
CA VAL A 5 -7.78 1.55 -25.05
C VAL A 5 -7.95 1.04 -23.61
N PHE A 6 -8.71 -0.04 -23.41
CA PHE A 6 -8.91 -0.67 -22.10
C PHE A 6 -7.60 -1.29 -21.56
N GLN A 7 -6.83 -1.99 -22.39
CA GLN A 7 -5.49 -2.46 -22.03
C GLN A 7 -4.54 -1.29 -21.72
N LYS A 8 -4.53 -0.21 -22.51
CA LYS A 8 -3.71 0.99 -22.23
C LYS A 8 -4.09 1.66 -20.90
N LEU A 9 -5.38 1.68 -20.55
CA LEU A 9 -5.87 2.22 -19.27
C LEU A 9 -5.43 1.35 -18.09
N ILE A 10 -5.59 0.02 -18.21
CA ILE A 10 -5.18 -0.93 -17.17
C ILE A 10 -3.66 -0.88 -16.95
N PHE A 11 -2.86 -0.86 -18.02
CA PHE A 11 -1.40 -0.72 -17.92
C PHE A 11 -0.92 0.64 -17.40
N ARG A 12 -1.74 1.70 -17.52
CA ARG A 12 -1.37 3.04 -17.04
C ARG A 12 -1.25 3.07 -15.51
N PHE A 13 -2.10 2.33 -14.80
CA PHE A 13 -2.16 2.33 -13.33
C PHE A 13 -1.35 1.21 -12.67
N LEU A 14 -1.06 0.12 -13.39
CA LEU A 14 -0.18 -0.91 -12.88
C LEU A 14 1.24 -0.35 -12.65
N GLY A 15 1.78 -0.64 -11.47
CA GLY A 15 3.14 -0.25 -11.10
C GLY A 15 3.35 1.26 -10.99
N THR A 16 2.33 2.04 -10.59
CA THR A 16 2.48 3.49 -10.41
C THR A 16 2.03 3.90 -9.01
N VAL A 17 2.85 4.71 -8.36
CA VAL A 17 2.47 5.46 -7.16
C VAL A 17 2.58 6.95 -7.45
N TYR A 18 1.96 7.77 -6.62
CA TYR A 18 2.03 9.21 -6.75
C TYR A 18 2.55 9.82 -5.46
N PHE A 19 3.13 11.00 -5.56
CA PHE A 19 3.57 11.80 -4.43
C PHE A 19 2.95 13.19 -4.54
N LYS A 20 2.51 13.72 -3.40
CA LYS A 20 2.10 15.12 -3.29
C LYS A 20 2.90 15.84 -2.23
N LYS A 21 2.86 17.17 -2.29
CA LYS A 21 3.46 18.02 -1.27
C LYS A 21 2.86 17.71 0.11
N GLY A 22 3.72 17.48 1.08
CA GLY A 22 3.35 17.48 2.49
C GLY A 22 4.12 18.57 3.23
N TRP A 23 3.74 18.82 4.48
CA TRP A 23 4.30 19.94 5.24
C TRP A 23 5.77 19.72 5.65
N LYS A 24 6.12 18.51 6.11
CA LYS A 24 7.49 18.13 6.49
C LYS A 24 8.12 17.15 5.50
N TYR A 25 7.34 16.18 5.05
CA TYR A 25 7.74 15.15 4.11
C TYR A 25 6.64 14.96 3.06
N PRO A 26 6.96 14.44 1.86
CA PRO A 26 5.94 14.11 0.86
C PRO A 26 4.90 13.14 1.40
N ILE A 27 3.70 13.19 0.82
CA ILE A 27 2.64 12.21 1.07
C ILE A 27 2.65 11.22 -0.09
N LEU A 28 2.74 9.93 0.24
CA LEU A 28 2.63 8.85 -0.74
C LEU A 28 1.15 8.57 -1.01
N VAL A 29 0.82 8.40 -2.28
CA VAL A 29 -0.49 7.98 -2.74
C VAL A 29 -0.34 6.65 -3.49
N ALA A 30 -0.96 5.61 -2.95
CA ALA A 30 -1.02 4.28 -3.56
C ALA A 30 -2.46 3.76 -3.45
N ASP A 31 -2.98 3.17 -4.53
CA ASP A 31 -4.35 2.65 -4.59
C ASP A 31 -5.42 3.63 -4.07
N MET A 32 -5.35 4.90 -4.51
CA MET A 32 -6.27 5.97 -4.10
C MET A 32 -6.23 6.29 -2.59
N ASN A 33 -5.20 5.82 -1.87
CA ASN A 33 -5.02 6.04 -0.44
C ASN A 33 -3.72 6.78 -0.14
N GLU A 34 -3.82 7.71 0.79
CA GLU A 34 -2.73 8.55 1.25
C GLU A 34 -2.02 7.92 2.44
N TYR A 35 -0.70 8.04 2.44
CA TYR A 35 0.17 7.55 3.50
C TYR A 35 1.16 8.62 3.94
N ASN A 36 1.34 8.72 5.25
CA ASN A 36 2.36 9.56 5.87
C ASN A 36 3.61 8.72 6.13
N ILE A 37 4.80 9.35 6.06
CA ILE A 37 6.02 8.72 6.57
C ILE A 37 5.85 8.48 8.06
N GLN A 38 6.07 7.23 8.49
CA GLN A 38 6.25 6.89 9.90
C GLN A 38 7.72 6.76 10.27
N THR A 39 8.53 6.17 9.40
CA THR A 39 9.97 5.99 9.67
C THR A 39 10.75 6.05 8.37
N LEU A 40 11.84 6.83 8.38
CA LEU A 40 12.73 6.99 7.25
C LEU A 40 14.10 6.42 7.63
N ASN A 41 14.47 5.29 7.02
CA ASN A 41 15.77 4.65 7.22
C ASN A 41 16.58 4.72 5.91
N LYS A 42 17.91 4.53 5.99
CA LYS A 42 18.79 4.47 4.80
C LYS A 42 18.34 3.33 3.88
N GLY A 43 17.65 3.68 2.79
CA GLY A 43 17.21 2.75 1.74
C GLY A 43 15.81 2.14 1.92
N ARG A 44 15.11 2.39 3.03
CA ARG A 44 13.73 1.90 3.25
C ARG A 44 12.91 2.89 4.04
N THR A 45 11.75 3.25 3.51
CA THR A 45 10.78 4.11 4.20
C THR A 45 9.54 3.31 4.57
N ARG A 46 9.07 3.47 5.81
CA ARG A 46 7.80 2.92 6.28
C ARG A 46 6.75 4.02 6.29
N TRP A 47 5.62 3.73 5.67
CA TRP A 47 4.49 4.62 5.53
C TRP A 47 3.25 4.01 6.20
N THR A 48 2.43 4.84 6.81
CA THR A 48 1.14 4.43 7.38
C THR A 48 0.00 5.23 6.81
N CYS A 49 -1.14 4.57 6.68
CA CYS A 49 -2.33 5.21 6.13
C CYS A 49 -2.64 6.49 6.90
N ARG A 50 -2.92 7.57 6.16
CA ARG A 50 -3.26 8.88 6.73
C ARG A 50 -4.47 8.80 7.66
N ASN A 51 -5.41 7.89 7.36
CA ASN A 51 -6.61 7.64 8.16
C ASN A 51 -6.39 6.73 9.38
N TYR A 52 -5.16 6.30 9.71
CA TYR A 52 -4.88 5.45 10.88
C TYR A 52 -5.49 6.01 12.18
N LYS A 53 -5.35 7.32 12.43
CA LYS A 53 -5.89 7.93 13.66
C LYS A 53 -7.43 7.97 13.69
N LYS A 54 -8.07 8.20 12.54
CA LYS A 54 -9.54 8.38 12.41
C LYS A 54 -10.30 7.06 12.33
N SER A 55 -9.75 6.07 11.61
CA SER A 55 -10.43 4.80 11.27
C SER A 55 -9.75 3.56 11.86
N LYS A 56 -8.65 3.73 12.59
CA LYS A 56 -7.78 2.63 13.04
C LYS A 56 -7.24 1.77 11.87
N CYS A 57 -7.24 2.31 10.65
CA CYS A 57 -6.69 1.63 9.48
C CYS A 57 -5.24 1.23 9.68
N ASN A 58 -4.95 -0.06 9.56
CA ASN A 58 -3.63 -0.61 9.83
C ASN A 58 -2.82 -0.90 8.54
N SER A 59 -3.26 -0.38 7.39
CA SER A 59 -2.55 -0.50 6.11
C SER A 59 -1.20 0.21 6.18
N ILE A 60 -0.17 -0.48 5.68
CA ILE A 60 1.23 -0.08 5.75
C ILE A 60 1.82 -0.21 4.35
N VAL A 61 2.67 0.75 3.99
CA VAL A 61 3.51 0.63 2.79
C VAL A 61 4.97 0.70 3.17
N TYR A 62 5.79 -0.10 2.52
CA TYR A 62 7.24 0.08 2.51
C TYR A 62 7.69 0.48 1.12
N THR A 63 8.57 1.47 1.04
CA THR A 63 9.25 1.81 -0.20
C THR A 63 10.75 1.59 -0.04
N TYR A 64 11.38 0.99 -1.05
CA TYR A 64 12.82 0.76 -1.13
C TYR A 64 13.24 0.55 -2.58
N GLY A 65 14.32 1.20 -3.02
CA GLY A 65 14.71 1.21 -4.44
C GLY A 65 13.56 1.69 -5.34
N LYS A 66 13.20 0.89 -6.35
CA LYS A 66 12.01 1.08 -7.21
C LYS A 66 10.84 0.17 -6.82
N THR A 67 10.79 -0.28 -5.57
CA THR A 67 9.78 -1.24 -5.09
C THR A 67 8.88 -0.60 -4.05
N VAL A 68 7.58 -0.86 -4.18
CA VAL A 68 6.54 -0.46 -3.24
C VAL A 68 5.85 -1.72 -2.76
N LYS A 69 5.99 -2.02 -1.46
CA LYS A 69 5.37 -3.18 -0.83
C LYS A 69 4.18 -2.72 0.00
N ILE A 70 2.98 -3.07 -0.43
CA ILE A 70 1.71 -2.70 0.23
C ILE A 70 1.25 -3.89 1.08
N LEU A 71 1.04 -3.63 2.37
CA LEU A 71 0.63 -4.61 3.36
C LEU A 71 -0.73 -4.22 3.92
N ARG A 72 -1.63 -5.21 4.01
CA ARG A 72 -2.96 -5.12 4.62
C ARG A 72 -3.93 -4.20 3.86
N HIS A 73 -5.20 -4.56 3.89
CA HIS A 73 -6.27 -3.79 3.27
C HIS A 73 -6.67 -2.56 4.09
N HIS A 74 -7.31 -1.60 3.43
CA HIS A 74 -7.98 -0.48 4.10
C HIS A 74 -9.33 -0.92 4.66
N ASN A 75 -9.76 -0.29 5.75
CA ASN A 75 -11.06 -0.47 6.38
C ASN A 75 -11.93 0.80 6.26
N HIS A 76 -11.63 1.64 5.28
CA HIS A 76 -12.34 2.88 4.97
C HIS A 76 -12.34 3.08 3.45
N ALA A 77 -13.23 3.97 2.99
CA ALA A 77 -13.23 4.43 1.60
C ALA A 77 -11.89 5.10 1.24
N PRO A 78 -11.47 5.07 -0.04
CA PRO A 78 -10.27 5.76 -0.51
C PRO A 78 -10.17 7.20 0.00
N THR A 79 -8.95 7.65 0.31
CA THR A 79 -8.74 9.02 0.84
C THR A 79 -8.76 10.10 -0.23
N ILE A 80 -8.60 9.72 -1.50
CA ILE A 80 -8.72 10.61 -2.64
C ILE A 80 -9.68 10.03 -3.67
N GLU A 81 -10.32 10.90 -4.44
CA GLU A 81 -11.33 10.51 -5.44
C GLU A 81 -10.74 10.40 -6.84
N ARG A 82 -9.67 11.14 -7.14
CA ARG A 82 -9.08 11.23 -8.48
C ARG A 82 -7.55 11.34 -8.44
N LEU A 83 -6.90 10.88 -9.50
CA LEU A 83 -5.44 10.91 -9.69
C LEU A 83 -4.98 11.91 -10.76
N ASP A 84 -5.89 12.71 -11.31
CA ASP A 84 -5.61 13.73 -12.33
C ASP A 84 -5.32 15.11 -11.74
N ASP A 85 -5.02 15.17 -10.45
CA ASP A 85 -4.56 16.38 -9.77
C ASP A 85 -3.14 16.74 -10.25
N PRO A 86 -2.92 17.96 -10.81
CA PRO A 86 -1.63 18.39 -11.33
C PRO A 86 -0.52 18.49 -10.28
N GLU A 87 -0.86 18.53 -8.99
CA GLU A 87 0.13 18.49 -7.90
C GLU A 87 0.68 17.07 -7.64
N LEU A 88 0.09 16.04 -8.25
CA LEU A 88 0.55 14.65 -8.12
C LEU A 88 1.70 14.35 -9.07
N ILE A 89 2.84 13.99 -8.48
CA ILE A 89 4.01 13.51 -9.21
C ILE A 89 3.96 11.98 -9.26
N SER A 90 3.80 11.41 -10.45
CA SER A 90 3.76 9.96 -10.65
C SER A 90 5.16 9.33 -10.68
N GLN A 91 5.31 8.13 -10.13
CA GLN A 91 6.52 7.32 -10.23
C GLN A 91 6.20 5.87 -10.61
N LYS A 92 6.90 5.33 -11.62
CA LYS A 92 6.84 3.91 -12.00
C LYS A 92 7.69 3.06 -11.06
N VAL A 93 7.08 2.01 -10.53
CA VAL A 93 7.60 1.14 -9.46
C VAL A 93 7.11 -0.29 -9.62
N ASN A 94 7.80 -1.23 -8.98
CA ASN A 94 7.34 -2.60 -8.80
C ASN A 94 6.45 -2.67 -7.56
N ILE A 95 5.16 -2.95 -7.73
CA ILE A 95 4.22 -3.08 -6.60
C ILE A 95 4.12 -4.54 -6.18
N ILE A 96 4.44 -4.82 -4.92
CA ILE A 96 4.28 -6.13 -4.27
C ILE A 96 3.15 -6.01 -3.24
N ARG A 97 2.17 -6.91 -3.31
CA ARG A 97 1.04 -6.95 -2.37
C ARG A 97 1.19 -8.16 -1.47
N GLU A 98 1.18 -7.95 -0.17
CA GLU A 98 1.06 -9.02 0.81
C GLU A 98 -0.32 -8.95 1.46
N GLU A 99 -1.19 -9.88 1.07
CA GLU A 99 -2.35 -10.25 1.87
C GLU A 99 -1.80 -10.80 3.19
N GLY A 100 -2.29 -10.28 4.32
CA GLY A 100 -1.71 -10.59 5.62
C GLY A 100 -1.60 -12.10 5.79
N ARG A 101 -0.45 -12.59 6.26
CA ARG A 101 -0.33 -13.99 6.69
C ARG A 101 -1.52 -14.28 7.58
N VAL A 102 -2.39 -15.21 7.16
CA VAL A 102 -3.20 -15.96 8.11
C VAL A 102 -2.16 -16.63 9.01
N VAL A 103 -1.90 -16.03 10.17
CA VAL A 103 -1.28 -16.76 11.26
C VAL A 103 -2.35 -17.78 11.60
N LYS A 104 -2.33 -18.94 10.93
CA LYS A 104 -2.93 -20.14 11.51
C LYS A 104 -2.22 -20.24 12.84
N ARG A 105 -2.88 -19.82 13.93
CA ARG A 105 -2.48 -20.25 15.25
C ARG A 105 -2.46 -21.76 15.13
N VAL A 106 -1.26 -22.34 15.04
CA VAL A 106 -1.12 -23.76 15.29
C VAL A 106 -1.58 -23.88 16.74
N ASN A 107 -2.76 -24.44 16.94
CA ASN A 107 -3.18 -24.76 18.28
C ASN A 107 -2.26 -25.92 18.71
N VAL A 108 -1.30 -25.62 19.57
CA VAL A 108 -0.32 -26.60 20.07
C VAL A 108 -1.00 -27.75 20.83
N ASP A 109 -2.26 -27.57 21.20
CA ASP A 109 -3.10 -28.60 21.81
C ASP A 109 -3.36 -29.80 20.89
N PHE A 110 -3.17 -29.67 19.56
CA PHE A 110 -3.43 -30.77 18.60
C PHE A 110 -2.22 -31.70 18.35
N LEU A 111 -1.11 -31.56 19.10
CA LEU A 111 0.08 -32.41 18.99
C LEU A 111 0.26 -33.41 20.14
N ILE A 112 -0.65 -33.47 21.12
CA ILE A 112 -0.53 -34.38 22.27
C ILE A 112 -1.42 -35.64 22.14
N GLU A 113 -2.44 -35.67 21.28
CA GLU A 113 -3.30 -36.87 21.10
C GLU A 113 -2.79 -37.90 20.07
N LYS A 114 -1.50 -37.88 19.73
CA LYS A 114 -0.87 -38.93 18.89
C LYS A 114 0.35 -39.61 19.51
N LEU A 115 0.50 -39.46 20.82
CA LEU A 115 1.40 -40.28 21.63
C LEU A 115 0.60 -40.79 22.82
N ASP A 116 -0.37 -41.68 22.53
CA ASP A 116 -0.84 -42.78 23.38
C ASP A 116 -1.56 -43.79 22.47
#